data_AF-A0AAN0K2W3-F1
#
_entry.id   AF-A0AAN0K2W3-F1
#
_cell.length_a   1.000
_cell.length_b   1.000
_cell.length_c   1.000
_cell.angle_alpha   90.00
_cell.angle_beta   90.00
_cell.angle_gamma   90.00
#
_symmetry.space_group_name_H-M   'P 1'
#
loop_
_entity.id
_entity.type
_entity.pdbx_description
1 polymer ?
#
loop_
_entity_poly.entity_id
_entity_poly.type
_entity_poly.pdbx_seq_one_letter_code
_entity_poly.pdbx_strand_id
1 'polypeptide(L)'
;MNLASQSVLEGLNAVLDHRGELYIPELSKTFHVPCCTRLFACQNPVTQGGGRKGLPLSFVNRFTQVYLEPMSNSDLVFITCSIYPDMDKETVQRMVQFNNKVHEYCGSSSLWEFNLRDILRWSEVINKRQPIHSSPSESMRLLYTYRLRNREMRNKVKGLYVECFNEESVAPGGLLHLSDDVLQIGGTIAKRGYYRYDDISEHLKILPSQTHLLDLLLRNTTMNWMTIL
;
A
#
# COMPACT_ATOMS: atom_id res chain seq x y z
N MET A 1 1.20 6.26 -18.64
CA MET A 1 1.25 7.20 -19.77
C MET A 1 0.03 8.11 -19.88
N ASN A 2 -1.18 7.60 -19.71
CA ASN A 2 -2.42 8.34 -19.98
C ASN A 2 -2.81 9.43 -18.96
N LEU A 3 -1.84 9.89 -18.16
CA LEU A 3 -1.94 11.04 -17.26
C LEU A 3 -1.05 12.21 -17.72
N ALA A 4 -0.21 11.99 -18.75
CA ALA A 4 0.66 13.02 -19.29
C ALA A 4 -0.12 14.07 -20.09
N SER A 5 0.43 15.28 -20.21
CA SER A 5 -0.12 16.32 -21.08
C SER A 5 0.01 15.90 -22.56
N GLN A 6 -0.83 16.50 -23.40
CA GLN A 6 -0.78 16.27 -24.84
C GLN A 6 0.59 16.66 -25.43
N SER A 7 1.16 17.78 -24.99
CA SER A 7 2.49 18.23 -25.42
C SER A 7 3.60 17.20 -25.14
N VAL A 8 3.56 16.53 -23.98
CA VAL A 8 4.52 15.48 -23.63
C VAL A 8 4.34 14.25 -24.52
N LEU A 9 3.08 13.86 -24.80
CA LEU A 9 2.79 12.74 -25.70
C LEU A 9 3.22 13.04 -27.14
N GLU A 10 3.05 14.28 -27.60
CA GLU A 10 3.51 14.72 -28.92
C GLU A 10 5.04 14.71 -29.03
N GLY A 11 5.75 15.16 -27.98
CA GLY A 11 7.21 15.06 -27.91
C GLY A 11 7.69 13.60 -27.96
N LEU A 12 7.01 12.70 -27.26
CA LEU A 12 7.32 11.26 -27.27
C LEU A 12 7.09 10.60 -28.63
N ASN A 13 6.21 11.13 -29.48
CA ASN A 13 6.01 10.56 -30.81
C ASN A 13 7.32 10.56 -31.62
N ALA A 14 8.07 11.66 -31.62
CA ALA A 14 9.33 11.75 -32.37
C ALA A 14 10.41 10.77 -31.86
N VAL A 15 10.31 10.37 -30.58
CA VAL A 15 11.17 9.33 -30.00
C VAL A 15 10.77 7.93 -30.47
N LEU A 16 9.47 7.69 -30.65
CA LEU A 16 8.89 6.38 -30.98
C LEU A 16 8.79 6.09 -32.48
N ASP A 17 9.04 7.08 -33.34
CA ASP A 17 9.14 6.86 -34.78
C ASP A 17 10.60 6.81 -35.27
N HIS A 18 10.77 6.71 -36.59
CA HIS A 18 12.08 6.55 -37.23
C HIS A 18 13.08 7.67 -36.93
N ARG A 19 12.62 8.84 -36.45
CA ARG A 19 13.50 9.96 -36.12
C ARG A 19 14.35 9.65 -34.89
N GLY A 20 13.78 9.00 -33.87
CA GLY A 20 14.49 8.71 -32.62
C GLY A 20 15.02 9.99 -31.96
N GLU A 21 14.23 11.06 -31.96
CA GLU A 21 14.63 12.39 -31.51
C GLU A 21 13.66 12.93 -30.46
N LEU A 22 14.19 13.66 -29.48
CA LEU A 22 13.42 14.40 -28.49
C LEU A 22 13.74 15.89 -28.60
N TYR A 23 12.74 16.67 -29.00
CA TYR A 23 12.83 18.13 -28.99
C TYR A 23 12.33 18.69 -27.66
N ILE A 24 13.11 19.58 -27.03
CA ILE A 24 12.76 20.28 -25.79
C ILE A 24 12.60 21.78 -26.10
N PRO A 25 11.36 22.29 -26.19
CA PRO A 25 11.10 23.69 -26.55
C PRO A 25 11.79 24.71 -25.65
N GLU A 26 11.79 24.47 -24.33
CA GLU A 26 12.36 25.34 -23.32
C GLU A 26 13.88 25.53 -23.48
N LEU A 27 14.54 24.55 -24.08
CA LEU A 27 15.97 24.59 -24.37
C LEU A 27 16.27 24.95 -25.84
N SER A 28 15.24 24.96 -26.70
CA SER A 28 15.37 25.07 -28.15
C SER A 28 16.42 24.08 -28.71
N LYS A 29 16.38 22.83 -28.23
CA LYS A 29 17.36 21.78 -28.56
C LYS A 29 16.70 20.45 -28.86
N THR A 30 17.31 19.71 -29.78
CA THR A 30 16.97 18.33 -30.13
C THR A 30 18.03 17.38 -29.59
N PHE A 31 17.59 16.26 -29.02
CA PHE A 31 18.44 15.20 -28.50
C PHE A 31 18.15 13.90 -29.26
N HIS A 32 19.20 13.20 -29.70
CA HIS A 32 19.03 11.88 -30.29
C HIS A 32 18.94 10.79 -29.23
N VAL A 33 17.99 9.88 -29.42
CA VAL A 33 17.78 8.71 -28.58
C VAL A 33 18.54 7.53 -29.22
N PRO A 34 19.48 6.89 -28.49
CA PRO A 34 20.24 5.75 -29.03
C PRO A 34 19.30 4.61 -29.48
N CYS A 35 19.61 3.96 -30.61
CA CYS A 35 18.76 2.92 -31.21
C CYS A 35 18.54 1.67 -30.33
N CYS A 36 19.44 1.43 -29.36
CA CYS A 36 19.33 0.33 -28.40
C CYS A 36 18.38 0.65 -27.24
N THR A 37 17.85 1.88 -27.15
CA THR A 37 16.91 2.27 -26.10
C THR A 37 15.59 1.51 -26.27
N ARG A 38 15.02 1.03 -25.17
CA ARG A 38 13.70 0.39 -25.12
C ARG A 38 12.84 1.13 -24.10
N LEU A 39 11.61 1.42 -24.50
CA LEU A 39 10.66 2.15 -23.65
C LEU A 39 9.59 1.18 -23.16
N PHE A 40 9.43 1.11 -21.84
CA PHE A 40 8.36 0.39 -21.19
C PHE A 40 7.32 1.40 -20.70
N ALA A 41 6.05 1.09 -20.98
CA ALA A 41 4.95 1.99 -20.71
C ALA A 41 3.80 1.23 -20.05
N CYS A 42 3.27 1.80 -18.97
CA CYS A 42 2.02 1.33 -18.37
C CYS A 42 0.86 2.23 -18.78
N GLN A 43 -0.26 1.61 -19.15
CA GLN A 43 -1.53 2.28 -19.39
C GLN A 43 -2.49 1.94 -18.24
N ASN A 44 -2.91 2.95 -17.50
CA ASN A 44 -3.91 2.74 -16.45
C ASN A 44 -5.30 2.65 -17.10
N PRO A 45 -6.20 1.78 -16.63
CA PRO A 45 -7.56 1.70 -17.15
C PRO A 45 -8.27 3.05 -17.09
N VAL A 46 -8.89 3.47 -18.20
CA VAL A 46 -9.61 4.75 -18.30
C VAL A 46 -10.82 4.77 -17.35
N THR A 47 -11.44 3.61 -17.14
CA THR A 47 -12.61 3.40 -16.27
C THR A 47 -12.36 3.74 -14.80
N GLN A 48 -11.10 3.80 -14.35
CA GLN A 48 -10.75 4.11 -12.97
C GLN A 48 -10.72 5.62 -12.64
N GLY A 49 -11.04 6.51 -13.60
CA GLY A 49 -11.15 7.96 -13.37
C GLY A 49 -9.82 8.66 -13.06
N GLY A 50 -9.83 9.80 -12.35
CA GLY A 50 -8.62 10.48 -11.86
C GLY A 50 -7.79 11.21 -12.93
N GLY A 51 -8.45 11.79 -13.94
CA GLY A 51 -7.76 12.52 -15.02
C GLY A 51 -7.11 11.62 -16.09
N ARG A 52 -7.31 10.31 -15.99
CA ARG A 52 -6.87 9.32 -16.98
C ARG A 52 -7.60 9.54 -18.31
N LYS A 53 -6.86 9.89 -19.35
CA LYS A 53 -7.42 10.13 -20.71
C LYS A 53 -7.32 8.88 -21.58
N GLY A 54 -8.15 8.78 -22.61
CA GLY A 54 -7.91 7.85 -23.70
C GLY A 54 -6.65 8.27 -24.46
N LEU A 55 -5.78 7.33 -24.82
CA LEU A 55 -4.66 7.60 -25.72
C LEU A 55 -5.13 7.48 -27.18
N PRO A 56 -4.70 8.37 -28.09
CA PRO A 56 -4.99 8.22 -29.51
C PRO A 56 -4.50 6.88 -30.05
N LEU A 57 -5.29 6.21 -30.89
CA LEU A 57 -4.93 4.90 -31.46
C LEU A 57 -3.58 4.94 -32.19
N SER A 58 -3.29 6.05 -32.88
CA SER A 58 -2.01 6.29 -33.56
C SER A 58 -0.80 6.32 -32.62
N PHE A 59 -0.99 6.64 -31.35
CA PHE A 59 0.05 6.61 -30.32
C PHE A 59 0.24 5.19 -29.79
N VAL A 60 -0.87 4.52 -29.45
CA VAL A 60 -0.84 3.16 -28.89
C VAL A 60 -0.28 2.16 -29.91
N ASN A 61 -0.56 2.35 -31.21
CA ASN A 61 -0.03 1.50 -32.29
C ASN A 61 1.49 1.57 -32.46
N ARG A 62 2.20 2.50 -31.79
CA ARG A 62 3.68 2.53 -31.76
C ARG A 62 4.27 1.59 -30.73
N PHE A 63 3.44 1.03 -29.84
CA PHE A 63 3.84 0.07 -28.83
C PHE A 63 3.36 -1.33 -29.19
N THR A 64 4.14 -2.33 -28.79
CA THR A 64 3.61 -3.69 -28.62
C THR A 64 2.77 -3.72 -27.35
N GLN A 65 1.49 -4.04 -27.49
CA GLN A 65 0.57 -4.12 -26.36
C GLN A 65 0.61 -5.52 -25.75
N VAL A 66 0.87 -5.58 -24.44
CA VAL A 66 0.81 -6.80 -23.65
C VAL A 66 -0.25 -6.60 -22.57
N TYR A 67 -1.25 -7.48 -22.56
CA TYR A 67 -2.28 -7.48 -21.53
C TYR A 67 -1.84 -8.39 -20.39
N LEU A 68 -1.82 -7.83 -19.18
CA LEU A 68 -1.55 -8.59 -17.96
C LEU A 68 -2.88 -8.95 -17.31
N GLU A 69 -3.08 -10.23 -17.06
CA GLU A 69 -4.23 -10.71 -16.31
C GLU A 69 -4.07 -10.41 -14.81
N PRO A 70 -5.17 -10.14 -14.08
CA PRO A 70 -5.12 -10.03 -12.63
C PRO A 70 -4.59 -11.32 -11.99
N MET A 71 -3.84 -11.18 -10.89
CA MET A 71 -3.37 -12.32 -10.12
C MET A 71 -4.55 -13.13 -9.56
N SER A 72 -4.48 -14.45 -9.72
CA SER A 72 -5.44 -15.37 -9.11
C SER A 72 -5.14 -15.57 -7.61
N ASN A 73 -6.10 -16.14 -6.88
CA ASN A 73 -5.89 -16.47 -5.46
C ASN A 73 -4.72 -17.42 -5.25
N SER A 74 -4.53 -18.37 -6.18
CA SER A 74 -3.37 -19.28 -6.18
C SER A 74 -2.06 -18.54 -6.35
N ASP A 75 -2.02 -17.51 -7.21
CA ASP A 75 -0.81 -16.70 -7.41
C ASP A 75 -0.48 -15.90 -6.15
N LEU A 76 -1.48 -15.28 -5.53
CA LEU A 76 -1.31 -14.52 -4.29
C LEU A 76 -0.77 -15.41 -3.16
N VAL A 77 -1.32 -16.61 -3.00
CA VAL A 77 -0.83 -17.59 -2.01
C VAL A 77 0.60 -18.03 -2.36
N PHE A 78 0.86 -18.39 -3.61
CA PHE A 78 2.17 -18.86 -4.05
C PHE A 78 3.26 -17.81 -3.82
N ILE A 79 3.03 -16.55 -4.24
CA ILE A 79 3.98 -15.45 -4.06
C ILE A 79 4.21 -15.18 -2.56
N THR A 80 3.14 -15.14 -1.76
CA THR A 80 3.25 -14.86 -0.32
C THR A 80 4.03 -15.96 0.40
N CYS A 81 3.74 -17.24 0.14
CA CYS A 81 4.50 -18.37 0.70
C CYS A 81 5.94 -18.43 0.19
N SER A 82 6.22 -17.95 -1.02
CA SER A 82 7.60 -17.90 -1.55
C SER A 82 8.44 -16.82 -0.87
N ILE A 83 7.84 -15.68 -0.51
CA ILE A 83 8.51 -14.58 0.19
C ILE A 83 8.62 -14.88 1.70
N TYR A 84 7.60 -15.52 2.29
CA TYR A 84 7.52 -15.86 3.70
C TYR A 84 7.34 -17.38 3.90
N PRO A 85 8.40 -18.18 3.71
CA PRO A 85 8.31 -19.65 3.75
C PRO A 85 7.97 -20.21 5.14
N ASP A 86 8.28 -19.46 6.20
CA ASP A 86 8.01 -19.88 7.59
C ASP A 86 6.54 -19.66 8.01
N MET A 87 5.74 -19.00 7.17
CA MET A 87 4.32 -18.80 7.45
C MET A 87 3.50 -20.04 7.12
N ASP A 88 2.59 -20.37 8.01
CA ASP A 88 1.61 -21.42 7.76
C ASP A 88 0.75 -21.10 6.52
N LYS A 89 0.69 -22.07 5.60
CA LYS A 89 0.00 -21.93 4.32
C LYS A 89 -1.50 -21.73 4.50
N GLU A 90 -2.10 -22.37 5.50
CA GLU A 90 -3.53 -22.20 5.78
C GLU A 90 -3.83 -20.77 6.24
N THR A 91 -2.97 -20.20 7.09
CA THR A 91 -3.05 -18.79 7.49
C THR A 91 -2.96 -17.86 6.28
N VAL A 92 -2.02 -18.08 5.36
CA VAL A 92 -1.90 -17.29 4.12
C VAL A 92 -3.15 -17.41 3.24
N GLN A 93 -3.72 -18.62 3.10
CA GLN A 93 -4.97 -18.82 2.36
C GLN A 93 -6.14 -18.02 2.96
N ARG A 94 -6.28 -18.02 4.30
CA ARG A 94 -7.30 -17.22 4.99
C ARG A 94 -7.07 -15.71 4.82
N MET A 95 -5.81 -15.25 4.84
CA MET A 95 -5.45 -13.85 4.56
C MET A 95 -5.85 -13.43 3.14
N VAL A 96 -5.57 -14.26 2.14
CA VAL A 96 -5.96 -14.01 0.73
C VAL A 96 -7.47 -13.98 0.58
N GLN A 97 -8.18 -14.97 1.16
CA GLN A 97 -9.64 -15.01 1.14
C GLN A 97 -10.26 -13.75 1.76
N PHE A 98 -9.75 -13.33 2.92
CA PHE A 98 -10.18 -12.11 3.58
C PHE A 98 -9.94 -10.88 2.70
N ASN A 99 -8.73 -10.73 2.13
CA ASN A 99 -8.39 -9.59 1.29
C ASN A 99 -9.35 -9.46 0.10
N ASN A 100 -9.71 -10.57 -0.54
CA ASN A 100 -10.66 -10.58 -1.65
C ASN A 100 -12.06 -10.17 -1.23
N LYS A 101 -12.58 -10.70 -0.12
CA LYS A 101 -13.89 -10.29 0.40
C LYS A 101 -13.95 -8.81 0.75
N VAL A 102 -12.87 -8.26 1.32
CA VAL A 102 -12.77 -6.82 1.60
C VAL A 102 -12.69 -6.03 0.30
N HIS A 103 -11.95 -6.51 -0.70
CA HIS A 103 -11.87 -5.90 -2.02
C HIS A 103 -13.24 -5.87 -2.71
N GLU A 104 -14.01 -6.96 -2.68
CA GLU A 104 -15.35 -7.03 -3.25
C GLU A 104 -16.32 -6.06 -2.57
N TYR A 105 -16.24 -5.94 -1.23
CA TYR A 105 -17.12 -5.04 -0.47
C TYR A 105 -16.75 -3.56 -0.63
N CYS A 106 -15.46 -3.22 -0.57
CA CYS A 106 -14.99 -1.83 -0.60
C CYS A 106 -14.70 -1.31 -2.01
N GLY A 107 -14.32 -2.19 -2.93
CA GLY A 107 -13.76 -1.87 -4.25
C GLY A 107 -14.75 -1.19 -5.20
N SER A 108 -16.05 -1.31 -4.94
CA SER A 108 -17.09 -0.59 -5.70
C SER A 108 -16.96 0.93 -5.60
N SER A 109 -16.30 1.44 -4.56
CA SER A 109 -16.17 2.88 -4.31
C SER A 109 -14.97 3.55 -4.99
N SER A 110 -14.12 2.82 -5.72
CA SER A 110 -12.86 3.30 -6.37
C SER A 110 -11.80 3.92 -5.44
N LEU A 111 -12.15 4.25 -4.20
CA LEU A 111 -11.29 4.90 -3.21
C LEU A 111 -10.37 3.91 -2.48
N TRP A 112 -10.74 2.63 -2.44
CA TRP A 112 -10.03 1.61 -1.67
C TRP A 112 -9.62 0.46 -2.57
N GLU A 113 -8.33 0.36 -2.82
CA GLU A 113 -7.71 -0.79 -3.45
C GLU A 113 -7.03 -1.64 -2.38
N PHE A 114 -7.31 -2.93 -2.42
CA PHE A 114 -6.72 -3.96 -1.56
C PHE A 114 -6.08 -5.00 -2.48
N ASN A 115 -4.75 -5.14 -2.41
CA ASN A 115 -3.98 -5.94 -3.36
C ASN A 115 -2.88 -6.76 -2.66
N LEU A 116 -2.02 -7.43 -3.45
CA LEU A 116 -0.91 -8.23 -2.94
C LEU A 116 -0.05 -7.47 -1.93
N ARG A 117 0.12 -6.15 -2.05
CA ARG A 117 0.91 -5.36 -1.10
C ARG A 117 0.33 -5.40 0.31
N ASP A 118 -0.99 -5.38 0.45
CA ASP A 118 -1.65 -5.43 1.77
C ASP A 118 -1.44 -6.80 2.41
N ILE A 119 -1.50 -7.87 1.62
CA ILE A 119 -1.18 -9.24 2.08
C ILE A 119 0.29 -9.34 2.49
N LEU A 120 1.23 -8.83 1.69
CA LEU A 120 2.66 -8.87 2.00
C LEU A 120 3.02 -8.04 3.23
N ARG A 121 2.38 -6.88 3.44
CA ARG A 121 2.55 -6.08 4.67
C ARG A 121 2.00 -6.80 5.89
N TRP A 122 0.85 -7.46 5.74
CA TRP A 122 0.28 -8.27 6.81
C TRP A 122 1.23 -9.42 7.18
N SER A 123 1.75 -10.13 6.19
CA SER A 123 2.77 -11.15 6.40
C SER A 123 4.04 -10.60 7.05
N GLU A 124 4.49 -9.40 6.67
CA GLU A 124 5.67 -8.75 7.26
C GLU A 124 5.50 -8.51 8.77
N VAL A 125 4.30 -8.06 9.19
CA VAL A 125 3.99 -7.81 10.61
C VAL A 125 3.96 -9.11 11.41
N ILE A 126 3.36 -10.16 10.85
CA ILE A 126 3.34 -11.48 11.48
C ILE A 126 4.76 -12.05 11.61
N ASN A 127 5.58 -11.91 10.56
CA ASN A 127 6.90 -12.52 10.50
C ASN A 127 7.94 -11.81 11.37
N LYS A 128 7.88 -10.47 11.52
CA LYS A 128 8.84 -9.71 12.34
C LYS A 128 8.72 -9.93 13.85
N ARG A 129 7.83 -10.85 14.31
CA ARG A 129 7.70 -11.36 15.69
C ARG A 129 8.19 -10.38 16.75
N GLN A 130 7.47 -9.28 16.93
CA GLN A 130 7.64 -8.50 18.16
C GLN A 130 7.17 -9.39 19.33
N PRO A 131 7.89 -9.40 20.47
CA PRO A 131 7.71 -10.40 21.53
C PRO A 131 6.32 -10.40 22.18
N ILE A 132 5.52 -9.36 21.96
CA ILE A 132 4.19 -9.18 22.55
C ILE A 132 3.18 -9.12 21.38
N HIS A 133 2.64 -10.29 21.05
CA HIS A 133 1.49 -10.51 20.15
C HIS A 133 1.60 -9.95 18.72
N SER A 134 1.92 -10.83 17.76
CA SER A 134 1.71 -10.57 16.32
C SER A 134 0.57 -11.45 15.81
N SER A 135 -0.62 -11.33 16.41
CA SER A 135 -1.78 -12.08 15.94
C SER A 135 -2.23 -11.57 14.56
N PRO A 136 -2.74 -12.44 13.67
CA PRO A 136 -3.29 -12.00 12.39
C PRO A 136 -4.40 -10.94 12.57
N SER A 137 -5.17 -11.08 13.64
CA SER A 137 -6.26 -10.18 14.05
C SER A 137 -5.81 -8.74 14.30
N GLU A 138 -4.67 -8.55 14.97
CA GLU A 138 -4.12 -7.21 15.26
C GLU A 138 -3.59 -6.54 13.99
N SER A 139 -2.86 -7.29 13.19
CA SER A 139 -2.32 -6.83 11.91
C SER A 139 -3.44 -6.40 10.95
N MET A 140 -4.54 -7.17 10.90
CA MET A 140 -5.73 -6.82 10.12
C MET A 140 -6.35 -5.50 10.57
N ARG A 141 -6.48 -5.26 11.88
CA ARG A 141 -7.04 -4.00 12.39
C ARG A 141 -6.20 -2.81 11.94
N LEU A 142 -4.89 -2.93 12.08
CA LEU A 142 -3.93 -1.91 11.70
C LEU A 142 -3.99 -1.60 10.20
N LEU A 143 -3.93 -2.63 9.37
CA LEU A 143 -3.76 -2.50 7.91
C LEU A 143 -5.06 -2.25 7.16
N TYR A 144 -6.21 -2.70 7.69
CA TYR A 144 -7.50 -2.60 7.02
C TYR A 144 -8.44 -1.65 7.75
N THR A 145 -8.71 -1.90 9.03
CA THR A 145 -9.79 -1.16 9.72
C THR A 145 -9.47 0.32 9.97
N TYR A 146 -8.21 0.68 10.27
CA TYR A 146 -7.84 2.07 10.51
C TYR A 146 -7.80 2.92 9.23
N ARG A 147 -7.72 2.31 8.05
CA ARG A 147 -7.89 3.02 6.77
C ARG A 147 -9.34 3.47 6.57
N LEU A 148 -10.30 2.71 7.11
CA LEU A 148 -11.72 2.94 6.88
C LEU A 148 -12.29 4.00 7.83
N ARG A 149 -12.82 5.09 7.27
CA ARG A 149 -13.41 6.20 8.03
C ARG A 149 -14.79 5.88 8.62
N ASN A 150 -15.62 5.13 7.89
CA ASN A 150 -16.98 4.78 8.33
C ASN A 150 -16.96 3.62 9.35
N ARG A 151 -17.65 3.81 10.48
CA ARG A 151 -17.80 2.79 11.54
C ARG A 151 -18.52 1.53 11.05
N GLU A 152 -19.51 1.67 10.18
CA GLU A 152 -20.25 0.54 9.61
C GLU A 152 -19.33 -0.34 8.75
N MET A 153 -18.53 0.29 7.88
CA MET A 153 -17.53 -0.42 7.09
C MET A 153 -16.49 -1.12 7.97
N ARG A 154 -16.01 -0.46 9.03
CA ARG A 154 -15.09 -1.09 10.00
C ARG A 154 -15.71 -2.32 10.65
N ASN A 155 -16.98 -2.25 11.05
CA ASN A 155 -17.68 -3.39 11.65
C ASN A 155 -17.88 -4.51 10.62
N LYS A 156 -18.22 -4.18 9.38
CA LYS A 156 -18.35 -5.17 8.31
C LYS A 156 -17.03 -5.88 8.03
N VAL A 157 -15.92 -5.15 7.89
CA VAL A 157 -14.59 -5.73 7.69
C VAL A 157 -14.17 -6.62 8.87
N LYS A 158 -14.46 -6.21 10.11
CA LYS A 158 -14.25 -7.09 11.27
C LYS A 158 -15.07 -8.38 11.19
N GLY A 159 -16.33 -8.30 10.75
CA GLY A 159 -17.17 -9.48 10.52
C GLY A 159 -16.62 -10.41 9.44
N LEU A 160 -16.11 -9.86 8.34
CA LEU A 160 -15.44 -10.66 7.29
C LEU A 160 -14.18 -11.38 7.82
N TYR A 161 -13.45 -10.75 8.75
CA TYR A 161 -12.32 -11.43 9.41
C TYR A 161 -12.79 -12.64 10.21
N VAL A 162 -13.83 -12.50 11.02
CA VAL A 162 -14.39 -13.61 11.82
C VAL A 162 -14.84 -14.75 10.90
N GLU A 163 -15.47 -14.44 9.78
CA GLU A 163 -15.91 -15.45 8.80
C GLU A 163 -14.74 -16.22 8.16
N CYS A 164 -13.59 -15.57 7.95
CA CYS A 164 -12.42 -16.20 7.33
C CYS A 164 -11.50 -16.92 8.33
N PHE A 165 -11.40 -16.42 9.57
CA PHE A 165 -10.45 -16.92 10.57
C PHE A 165 -11.10 -17.71 11.70
N ASN A 166 -12.44 -17.69 11.83
CA ASN A 166 -13.18 -18.26 12.95
C ASN A 166 -12.68 -17.76 14.33
N GLU A 167 -12.19 -16.51 14.37
CA GLU A 167 -11.61 -15.88 15.55
C GLU A 167 -12.13 -14.45 15.68
N GLU A 168 -12.48 -14.04 16.90
CA GLU A 168 -12.89 -12.67 17.16
C GLU A 168 -11.73 -11.67 17.08
N SER A 169 -12.05 -10.47 16.58
CA SER A 169 -11.11 -9.37 16.53
C SER A 169 -11.05 -8.62 17.87
N VAL A 170 -10.23 -9.08 18.80
CA VAL A 170 -10.05 -8.44 20.13
C VAL A 170 -9.22 -7.16 20.02
N ALA A 171 -9.81 -5.99 20.26
CA ALA A 171 -9.06 -4.73 20.26
C ALA A 171 -7.86 -4.80 21.21
N PRO A 172 -6.66 -4.34 20.81
CA PRO A 172 -5.56 -4.26 21.75
C PRO A 172 -6.01 -3.40 22.93
N GLY A 173 -5.92 -3.95 24.15
CA GLY A 173 -6.08 -3.15 25.35
C GLY A 173 -5.13 -1.96 25.23
N GLY A 174 -5.62 -0.75 25.52
CA GLY A 174 -4.90 0.51 25.29
C GLY A 174 -3.67 0.70 26.17
N LEU A 175 -2.81 -0.31 26.23
CA LEU A 175 -1.57 -0.36 26.96
C LEU A 175 -0.65 0.73 26.41
N LEU A 176 -0.32 1.67 27.29
CA LEU A 176 0.67 2.70 27.05
C LEU A 176 1.71 2.55 28.15
N HIS A 177 2.94 2.21 27.76
CA HIS A 177 4.05 2.13 28.67
C HIS A 177 5.19 2.99 28.15
N LEU A 178 5.65 3.92 28.98
CA LEU A 178 6.70 4.87 28.66
C LEU A 178 7.79 4.75 29.73
N SER A 179 8.99 4.36 29.31
CA SER A 179 10.21 4.41 30.10
C SER A 179 11.24 5.31 29.43
N ASP A 180 12.41 5.50 30.05
CA ASP A 180 13.48 6.32 29.48
C ASP A 180 14.02 5.75 28.16
N ASP A 181 14.08 4.42 28.04
CA ASP A 181 14.66 3.75 26.87
C ASP A 181 13.61 3.28 25.85
N VAL A 182 12.36 3.11 26.27
CA VAL A 182 11.35 2.39 25.48
C VAL A 182 9.99 3.10 25.53
N LEU A 183 9.35 3.17 24.37
CA LEU A 183 7.93 3.48 24.23
C LEU A 183 7.21 2.22 23.74
N GLN A 184 6.17 1.83 24.47
CA GLN A 184 5.24 0.79 24.07
C GLN A 184 3.83 1.36 23.97
N ILE A 185 3.19 1.13 22.84
CA ILE A 185 1.78 1.43 22.60
C ILE A 185 1.15 0.17 22.01
N GLY A 186 0.13 -0.38 22.68
CA GLY A 186 -0.46 -1.66 22.30
C GLY A 186 0.60 -2.78 22.25
N GLY A 187 0.64 -3.49 21.12
CA GLY A 187 1.64 -4.53 20.82
C GLY A 187 2.92 -4.02 20.15
N THR A 188 3.12 -2.70 20.05
CA THR A 188 4.30 -2.12 19.39
C THR A 188 5.29 -1.58 20.41
N ILE A 189 6.55 -2.01 20.35
CA ILE A 189 7.64 -1.51 21.18
C ILE A 189 8.69 -0.83 20.29
N ALA A 190 9.12 0.37 20.67
CA ALA A 190 10.19 1.10 20.00
C ALA A 190 11.19 1.67 21.02
N LYS A 191 12.47 1.71 20.63
CA LYS A 191 13.50 2.40 21.40
C LYS A 191 13.35 3.91 21.28
N ARG A 192 13.50 4.62 22.39
CA ARG A 192 13.52 6.08 22.41
C ARG A 192 14.92 6.57 22.07
N GLY A 193 15.00 7.60 21.23
CA GLY A 193 16.25 8.31 20.98
C GLY A 193 16.43 9.43 22.00
N TYR A 194 17.68 9.71 22.38
CA TYR A 194 18.03 10.89 23.17
C TYR A 194 18.12 12.12 22.26
N TYR A 195 16.97 12.67 21.88
CA TYR A 195 16.92 13.98 21.22
C TYR A 195 16.59 15.06 22.25
N ARG A 196 17.24 16.23 22.12
CA ARG A 196 16.81 17.43 22.84
C ARG A 196 15.47 17.84 22.26
N TYR A 197 14.46 17.74 23.11
CA TYR A 197 13.10 18.18 22.85
C TYR A 197 13.09 19.70 22.68
N ASP A 198 12.49 20.21 21.60
CA ASP A 198 12.16 21.64 21.48
C ASP A 198 11.10 22.01 22.53
N ASP A 199 11.12 23.25 23.03
CA ASP A 199 10.24 23.78 24.10
C ASP A 199 8.73 23.49 23.90
N ILE A 200 8.29 23.29 22.65
CA ILE A 200 6.89 23.01 22.30
C ILE A 200 6.41 21.65 22.86
N SER A 201 7.31 20.69 23.03
CA SER A 201 6.94 19.32 23.41
C SER A 201 6.62 19.14 24.90
N GLU A 202 7.03 20.08 25.76
CA GLU A 202 6.79 20.00 27.22
C GLU A 202 5.31 20.12 27.60
N HIS A 203 4.46 20.60 26.70
CA HIS A 203 3.03 20.82 26.95
C HIS A 203 2.11 19.80 26.26
N LEU A 204 2.65 18.88 25.46
CA LEU A 204 1.86 17.89 24.76
C LEU A 204 1.43 16.76 25.72
N LYS A 205 0.14 16.43 25.70
CA LYS A 205 -0.44 15.33 26.48
C LYS A 205 -0.87 14.20 25.55
N ILE A 206 -0.63 12.97 25.97
CA ILE A 206 -1.15 11.79 25.27
C ILE A 206 -2.64 11.66 25.61
N LEU A 207 -3.50 11.74 24.59
CA LEU A 207 -4.93 11.59 24.75
C LEU A 207 -5.32 10.11 24.57
N PRO A 208 -6.08 9.50 25.50
CA PRO A 208 -6.54 8.11 25.36
C PRO A 208 -7.34 7.84 24.08
N SER A 209 -8.04 8.85 23.56
CA SER A 209 -8.77 8.76 22.29
C SER A 209 -7.85 8.60 21.08
N GLN A 210 -6.59 9.03 21.18
CA GLN A 210 -5.60 9.01 20.10
C GLN A 210 -4.66 7.80 20.17
N THR A 211 -4.74 6.96 21.21
CA THR A 211 -3.83 5.82 21.40
C THR A 211 -3.76 4.89 20.19
N HIS A 212 -4.87 4.66 19.50
CA HIS A 212 -4.91 3.85 18.28
C HIS A 212 -4.14 4.46 17.09
N LEU A 213 -4.15 5.79 16.97
CA LEU A 213 -3.37 6.50 15.95
C LEU A 213 -1.88 6.50 16.30
N LEU A 214 -1.56 6.65 17.59
CA LEU A 214 -0.19 6.59 18.07
C LEU A 214 0.40 5.19 17.91
N ASP A 215 -0.38 4.13 18.13
CA ASP A 215 0.02 2.76 17.83
C ASP A 215 0.30 2.57 16.33
N LEU A 216 -0.59 3.06 15.47
CA LEU A 216 -0.38 3.04 14.01
C LEU A 216 0.91 3.76 13.61
N LEU A 217 1.16 4.95 14.16
CA LEU A 217 2.37 5.73 13.92
C LEU A 217 3.62 5.01 14.40
N LEU A 218 3.58 4.44 15.60
CA LEU A 218 4.70 3.69 16.17
C LEU A 218 4.99 2.43 15.35
N ARG A 219 3.96 1.73 14.89
CA ARG A 219 4.10 0.55 14.04
C ARG A 219 4.67 0.93 12.67
N ASN A 220 4.18 1.99 12.04
CA ASN A 220 4.71 2.43 10.75
C ASN A 220 6.18 2.85 10.85
N THR A 221 6.56 3.59 11.89
CA THR A 221 7.96 4.00 12.09
C THR A 221 8.88 2.82 12.36
N THR A 222 8.47 1.86 13.22
CA THR A 222 9.24 0.63 13.47
C THR A 222 9.36 -0.27 12.24
N MET A 223 8.38 -0.23 11.33
CA MET A 223 8.39 -0.98 10.07
C MET A 223 9.03 -0.23 8.89
N ASN A 224 9.46 1.02 9.08
CA ASN A 224 9.92 1.92 8.00
C ASN A 224 8.87 2.13 6.89
N TRP A 225 7.59 2.20 7.27
CA TRP A 225 6.50 2.50 6.35
C TRP A 225 6.15 3.99 6.38
N MET A 226 5.81 4.52 5.21
CA MET A 226 5.29 5.89 5.09
C MET A 226 3.91 5.98 5.75
N THR A 227 3.75 6.97 6.63
CA THR A 227 2.46 7.30 7.28
C THR A 227 1.79 8.45 6.54
N ILE A 228 0.49 8.29 6.28
CA ILE A 228 -0.40 9.35 5.83
C ILE A 228 -1.47 9.50 6.92
N LEU A 229 -1.60 10.70 7.50
CA LEU A 229 -2.57 11.04 8.55
C LEU A 229 -3.79 11.73 7.95
#